data_AF-A0A2G9REA8-F1
#
_entry.id   AF-A0A2G9REA8-F1
#
_cell.length_a   1.000
_cell.length_b   1.000
_cell.length_c   1.000
_cell.angle_alpha   90.00
_cell.angle_beta   90.00
_cell.angle_gamma   90.00
#
_symmetry.space_group_name_H-M   'P 1'
#
loop_
_entity.id
_entity.type
_entity.pdbx_description
1 polymer ?
#
loop_
_entity_poly.entity_id
_entity_poly.type
_entity_poly.pdbx_seq_one_letter_code
_entity_poly.pdbx_strand_id
1 'polypeptide(L)'
;MMSSSQLSVRYAIYVTITSLEESSKYQNFSNSDTTIHTIQHIYKVINLGQRSLPLTVIFMVPVRLGEMSIWERWNITNSEPDISTCTEAREAPGSENYQEILAKTQTLNCSVGWCVRVECQIQNLMVQGSINYTISGSVTKESVTKVGT
;
A
#
# COMPACT_ATOMS: atom_id res chain seq x y z
N MET A 1 -42.83 0.76 -38.52
CA MET A 1 -41.39 0.97 -38.25
C MET A 1 -41.17 0.84 -36.75
N MET A 2 -40.48 -0.20 -36.28
CA MET A 2 -40.13 -0.32 -34.86
C MET A 2 -38.89 0.54 -34.60
N SER A 3 -39.04 1.57 -33.78
CA SER A 3 -37.93 2.39 -33.30
C SER A 3 -37.06 1.55 -32.36
N SER A 4 -35.79 1.38 -32.71
CA SER A 4 -34.79 0.74 -31.86
C SER A 4 -33.95 1.82 -31.19
N SER A 5 -33.86 1.78 -29.86
CA SER A 5 -33.01 2.67 -29.06
C SER A 5 -32.07 1.81 -28.21
N GLN A 6 -30.77 2.10 -28.28
CA GLN A 6 -29.73 1.35 -27.58
C GLN A 6 -29.38 2.08 -26.28
N LEU A 7 -29.53 1.41 -25.13
CA LEU A 7 -29.23 1.98 -23.81
C LEU A 7 -27.91 1.42 -23.28
N SER A 8 -27.00 2.30 -22.85
CA SER A 8 -25.75 1.87 -22.20
C SER A 8 -26.04 1.40 -20.78
N VAL A 9 -25.78 0.12 -20.51
CA VAL A 9 -25.94 -0.50 -19.19
C VAL A 9 -24.59 -0.60 -18.50
N ARG A 10 -24.53 -0.18 -17.23
CA ARG A 10 -23.37 -0.38 -16.34
C ARG A 10 -23.79 -1.14 -15.11
N TYR A 11 -22.83 -1.80 -14.47
CA TYR A 11 -23.06 -2.56 -13.25
C TYR A 11 -22.55 -1.79 -12.03
N ALA A 12 -23.40 -1.68 -11.00
CA ALA A 12 -22.99 -1.15 -9.71
C ALA A 12 -22.03 -2.11 -9.02
N ILE A 13 -20.97 -1.57 -8.44
CA ILE A 13 -19.95 -2.26 -7.64
C ILE A 13 -19.79 -1.53 -6.31
N TYR A 14 -19.46 -2.25 -5.24
CA TYR A 14 -19.16 -1.64 -3.95
C TYR A 14 -18.05 -2.42 -3.25
N VAL A 15 -16.82 -1.90 -3.33
CA VAL A 15 -15.62 -2.48 -2.71
C VAL A 15 -15.00 -1.42 -1.81
N THR A 16 -14.52 -1.83 -0.65
CA THR A 16 -13.82 -0.93 0.29
C THR A 16 -12.44 -1.46 0.61
N ILE A 17 -11.51 -0.55 0.88
CA ILE A 17 -10.16 -0.83 1.35
C ILE A 17 -10.00 -0.10 2.67
N THR A 18 -9.67 -0.83 3.73
CA THR A 18 -9.56 -0.28 5.10
C THR A 18 -8.27 -0.73 5.75
N SER A 19 -7.58 0.17 6.45
CA SER A 19 -6.43 -0.21 7.28
C SER A 19 -6.93 -0.85 8.58
N LEU A 20 -6.31 -1.96 8.98
CA LEU A 20 -6.67 -2.69 10.19
C LEU A 20 -5.87 -2.21 11.40
N GLU A 21 -6.45 -2.35 12.59
CA GLU A 21 -5.90 -1.82 13.84
C GLU A 21 -4.59 -2.48 14.27
N GLU A 22 -4.33 -3.70 13.80
CA GLU A 22 -3.13 -4.50 14.02
C GLU A 22 -1.91 -3.97 13.24
N SER A 23 -2.10 -2.95 12.41
CA SER A 23 -1.01 -2.21 11.77
C SER A 23 -0.16 -1.47 12.80
N SER A 24 1.14 -1.34 12.52
CA SER A 24 2.07 -0.56 13.32
C SER A 24 1.64 0.91 13.35
N LYS A 25 1.37 1.44 14.56
CA LYS A 25 0.94 2.82 14.77
C LYS A 25 2.10 3.77 15.01
N TYR A 26 3.06 3.33 15.81
CA TYR A 26 4.29 4.06 16.13
C TYR A 26 5.39 3.07 16.48
N GLN A 27 6.64 3.51 16.31
CA GLN A 27 7.82 2.81 16.77
C GLN A 27 8.64 3.75 17.64
N ASN A 28 8.95 3.32 18.86
CA ASN A 28 9.77 4.09 19.77
C ASN A 28 11.24 3.69 19.60
N PHE A 29 12.12 4.68 19.54
CA PHE A 29 13.57 4.50 19.50
C PHE A 29 14.21 5.24 20.67
N SER A 30 15.11 4.58 21.38
CA SER A 30 15.96 5.24 22.37
C SER A 30 17.20 5.85 21.72
N ASN A 31 17.90 6.73 22.44
CA ASN A 31 19.10 7.37 21.88
C ASN A 31 20.22 6.36 21.55
N SER A 32 20.33 5.28 22.33
CA SER A 32 21.30 4.20 22.13
C SER A 32 20.74 3.01 21.34
N ASP A 33 19.58 3.17 20.70
CA ASP A 33 18.95 2.06 19.98
C ASP A 33 19.68 1.78 18.66
N THR A 34 20.22 0.56 18.58
CA THR A 34 20.86 -0.01 17.38
C THR A 34 20.07 -1.18 16.82
N THR A 35 18.88 -1.45 17.37
CA THR A 35 18.05 -2.58 16.99
C THR A 35 17.23 -2.28 15.73
N ILE A 36 16.95 -3.34 15.00
CA ILE A 36 16.08 -3.33 13.82
C ILE A 36 14.68 -3.68 14.30
N HIS A 37 13.72 -2.79 14.08
CA HIS A 37 12.32 -3.00 14.47
C HIS A 37 11.48 -3.37 13.26
N THR A 38 10.62 -4.39 13.40
CA THR A 38 9.68 -4.78 12.35
C THR A 38 8.41 -3.95 12.45
N ILE A 39 7.99 -3.40 11.32
CA ILE A 39 6.71 -2.72 11.14
C ILE A 39 5.84 -3.46 10.13
N GLN A 40 4.53 -3.30 10.25
CA GLN A 40 3.58 -3.87 9.31
C GLN A 40 2.38 -2.95 9.10
N HIS A 41 1.85 -2.93 7.88
CA HIS A 41 0.63 -2.25 7.51
C HIS A 41 -0.32 -3.28 6.91
N ILE A 42 -1.49 -3.43 7.52
CA ILE A 42 -2.48 -4.44 7.13
C ILE A 42 -3.70 -3.74 6.55
N TYR A 43 -4.10 -4.16 5.35
CA TYR A 43 -5.24 -3.60 4.62
C TYR A 43 -6.25 -4.70 4.29
N LYS A 44 -7.52 -4.47 4.61
CA LYS A 44 -8.63 -5.35 4.23
C LYS A 44 -9.36 -4.79 3.03
N VAL A 45 -9.45 -5.60 1.99
CA VAL A 45 -10.28 -5.36 0.80
C VAL A 45 -11.52 -6.22 0.91
N ILE A 46 -12.71 -5.61 0.91
CA ILE A 46 -13.99 -6.33 1.04
C ILE A 46 -15.00 -5.88 -0.02
N ASN A 47 -15.69 -6.84 -0.62
CA ASN A 47 -16.78 -6.60 -1.55
C ASN A 47 -18.12 -6.57 -0.82
N LEU A 48 -18.67 -5.38 -0.66
CA LEU A 48 -19.99 -5.13 -0.06
C LEU A 48 -21.09 -5.00 -1.12
N GLY A 49 -20.77 -5.20 -2.39
CA GLY A 49 -21.69 -5.16 -3.51
C GLY A 49 -22.55 -6.43 -3.61
N GLN A 50 -23.32 -6.51 -4.69
CA GLN A 50 -24.21 -7.64 -4.97
C GLN A 50 -23.67 -8.55 -6.08
N ARG A 51 -22.43 -8.36 -6.52
CA ARG A 51 -21.79 -9.12 -7.60
C ARG A 51 -20.34 -9.44 -7.26
N SER A 52 -19.91 -10.63 -7.62
CA SER A 52 -18.49 -10.97 -7.65
C SER A 52 -17.80 -10.27 -8.82
N LEU A 53 -16.54 -9.87 -8.64
CA LEU A 53 -15.80 -9.14 -9.68
C LEU A 53 -14.28 -9.39 -9.59
N PRO A 54 -13.57 -9.38 -10.74
CA PRO A 54 -12.12 -9.19 -10.75
C PRO A 54 -11.79 -7.72 -10.43
N LEU A 55 -10.67 -7.48 -9.76
CA LEU A 55 -10.13 -6.12 -9.56
C LEU A 55 -8.63 -6.14 -9.27
N THR A 56 -7.95 -5.03 -9.50
CA THR A 56 -6.53 -4.85 -9.14
C THR A 56 -6.41 -3.85 -8.00
N VAL A 57 -5.72 -4.25 -6.94
CA VAL A 57 -5.35 -3.37 -5.82
C VAL A 57 -3.91 -2.90 -6.05
N ILE A 58 -3.68 -1.60 -5.94
CA ILE A 58 -2.35 -1.01 -6.16
C ILE A 58 -1.85 -0.45 -4.83
N PHE A 59 -0.72 -0.95 -4.36
CA PHE A 59 -0.01 -0.39 -3.21
C PHE A 59 1.19 0.43 -3.69
N MET A 60 1.35 1.62 -3.14
CA MET A 60 2.49 2.50 -3.37
C MET A 60 3.28 2.58 -2.07
N VAL A 61 4.41 1.88 -2.00
CA VAL A 61 5.18 1.72 -0.76
C VAL A 61 6.43 2.58 -0.81
N PRO A 62 6.62 3.56 0.11
CA PRO A 62 7.83 4.36 0.18
C PRO A 62 8.98 3.53 0.74
N VAL A 63 9.89 3.12 -0.14
CA VAL A 63 11.01 2.25 0.22
C VAL A 63 12.30 3.02 0.43
N ARG A 64 12.44 4.21 -0.18
CA ARG A 64 13.69 4.98 -0.21
C ARG A 64 13.47 6.47 -0.20
N LEU A 65 14.41 7.20 0.39
CA LEU A 65 14.48 8.66 0.42
C LEU A 65 15.87 9.10 -0.04
N GLY A 66 15.97 9.70 -1.22
CA GLY A 66 17.27 9.92 -1.89
C GLY A 66 18.00 8.59 -2.11
N GLU A 67 19.20 8.45 -1.55
CA GLU A 67 20.00 7.21 -1.61
C GLU A 67 19.77 6.28 -0.41
N MET A 68 18.95 6.67 0.58
CA MET A 68 18.75 5.90 1.82
C MET A 68 17.51 5.01 1.73
N SER A 69 17.67 3.72 2.04
CA SER A 69 16.54 2.82 2.28
C SER A 69 15.81 3.18 3.59
N ILE A 70 14.49 3.31 3.52
CA ILE A 70 13.63 3.56 4.68
C ILE A 70 13.16 2.23 5.28
N TRP A 71 12.76 1.28 4.42
CA TRP A 71 12.31 -0.06 4.82
C TRP A 71 13.35 -1.09 4.37
N GLU A 72 14.00 -1.73 5.33
CA GLU A 72 14.81 -2.91 5.06
C GLU A 72 13.94 -4.16 4.94
N ARG A 73 14.32 -5.10 4.07
CA ARG A 73 13.71 -6.44 3.93
C ARG A 73 12.18 -6.43 3.86
N TRP A 74 11.62 -5.42 3.20
CA TRP A 74 10.17 -5.31 3.09
C TRP A 74 9.59 -6.38 2.17
N ASN A 75 8.33 -6.74 2.41
CA ASN A 75 7.58 -7.68 1.58
C ASN A 75 6.08 -7.36 1.63
N ILE A 76 5.32 -8.03 0.75
CA ILE A 76 3.87 -8.05 0.79
C ILE A 76 3.36 -9.49 0.75
N THR A 77 2.35 -9.78 1.57
CA THR A 77 1.66 -11.06 1.62
C THR A 77 0.16 -10.86 1.60
N ASN A 78 -0.61 -11.87 1.21
CA ASN A 78 -2.06 -11.84 1.20
C ASN A 78 -2.68 -13.10 1.83
N SER A 79 -3.86 -12.95 2.43
CA SER A 79 -4.57 -14.05 3.10
C SER A 79 -5.17 -15.08 2.14
N GLU A 80 -5.30 -14.74 0.86
CA GLU A 80 -5.99 -15.53 -0.16
C GLU A 80 -5.10 -15.68 -1.43
N PRO A 81 -3.97 -16.40 -1.35
CA PRO A 81 -3.00 -16.52 -2.45
C PRO A 81 -3.56 -17.24 -3.69
N ASP A 82 -4.56 -18.08 -3.52
CA ASP A 82 -5.17 -18.86 -4.62
C ASP A 82 -5.96 -17.99 -5.60
N ILE A 83 -6.46 -16.83 -5.16
CA ILE A 83 -7.30 -15.93 -5.97
C ILE A 83 -6.68 -14.56 -6.19
N SER A 84 -5.55 -14.26 -5.54
CA SER A 84 -4.87 -12.98 -5.63
C SER A 84 -3.36 -13.15 -5.75
N THR A 85 -2.79 -12.55 -6.80
CA THR A 85 -1.35 -12.56 -7.06
C THR A 85 -0.80 -11.14 -7.09
N CYS A 86 0.26 -10.87 -6.33
CA CYS A 86 0.91 -9.57 -6.30
C CYS A 86 2.19 -9.57 -7.15
N THR A 87 2.39 -8.49 -7.90
CA THR A 87 3.58 -8.26 -8.72
C THR A 87 4.17 -6.89 -8.41
N GLU A 88 5.48 -6.84 -8.24
CA GLU A 88 6.22 -5.61 -7.97
C GLU A 88 6.67 -4.99 -9.30
N ALA A 89 6.29 -3.73 -9.52
CA ALA A 89 6.84 -2.92 -10.60
C ALA A 89 8.09 -2.18 -10.13
N ARG A 90 8.84 -1.63 -11.09
CA ARG A 90 10.05 -0.85 -10.80
C ARG A 90 9.75 0.35 -9.91
N GLU A 91 10.76 0.74 -9.11
CA GLU A 91 10.72 1.95 -8.30
C GLU A 91 10.39 3.17 -9.16
N ALA A 92 9.42 3.96 -8.71
CA ALA A 92 9.12 5.29 -9.24
C ALA A 92 9.97 6.34 -8.51
N PRO A 93 10.51 7.34 -9.23
CA PRO A 93 11.34 8.37 -8.63
C PRO A 93 10.56 9.23 -7.63
N GLY A 94 11.20 9.55 -6.51
CA GLY A 94 10.72 10.53 -5.54
C GLY A 94 11.05 11.97 -5.94
N SER A 95 10.79 12.92 -5.05
CA SER A 95 11.12 14.34 -5.26
C SER A 95 12.61 14.59 -5.04
N GLU A 96 13.24 15.41 -5.90
CA GLU A 96 14.61 15.89 -5.68
C GLU A 96 14.71 16.84 -4.47
N ASN A 97 13.63 17.59 -4.18
CA ASN A 97 13.57 18.58 -3.09
C ASN A 97 12.97 17.98 -1.80
N TYR A 98 13.17 16.68 -1.56
CA TYR A 98 12.54 15.97 -0.45
C TYR A 98 12.85 16.58 0.93
N GLN A 99 14.03 17.19 1.09
CA GLN A 99 14.45 17.84 2.35
C GLN A 99 13.54 19.01 2.73
N GLU A 100 13.23 19.88 1.78
CA GLU A 100 12.36 21.05 2.03
C GLU A 100 10.91 20.64 2.32
N ILE A 101 10.45 19.56 1.68
CA ILE A 101 9.10 19.04 1.87
C ILE A 101 8.99 18.41 3.26
N LEU A 102 9.96 17.57 3.65
CA LEU A 102 9.96 16.89 4.94
C LEU A 102 10.11 17.87 6.12
N ALA A 103 10.92 18.92 5.98
CA ALA A 103 11.03 19.97 6.98
C ALA A 103 9.69 20.66 7.27
N LYS A 104 8.74 20.65 6.32
CA LYS A 104 7.40 21.25 6.47
C LYS A 104 6.34 20.24 6.90
N THR A 105 6.37 19.02 6.38
CA THR A 105 5.26 18.05 6.51
C THR A 105 5.55 16.90 7.47
N GLN A 106 6.83 16.59 7.71
CA GLN A 106 7.29 15.43 8.47
C GLN A 106 6.63 14.11 8.02
N THR A 107 6.16 14.05 6.77
CA THR A 107 5.37 12.94 6.24
C THR A 107 6.05 12.37 5.01
N LEU A 108 6.49 11.11 5.12
CA LEU A 108 7.00 10.35 3.99
C LEU A 108 5.84 9.71 3.22
N ASN A 109 5.64 10.12 1.97
CA ASN A 109 4.72 9.50 1.03
C ASN A 109 5.36 9.41 -0.36
N CYS A 110 4.66 8.81 -1.32
CA CYS A 110 5.17 8.58 -2.68
C CYS A 110 5.26 9.82 -3.58
N SER A 111 4.88 11.01 -3.09
CA SER A 111 5.24 12.27 -3.75
C SER A 111 6.61 12.79 -3.30
N VAL A 112 7.16 12.23 -2.21
CA VAL A 112 8.42 12.65 -1.59
C VAL A 112 9.49 11.58 -1.77
N GLY A 113 9.22 10.36 -1.30
CA GLY A 113 10.12 9.22 -1.39
C GLY A 113 9.98 8.45 -2.71
N TRP A 114 11.01 7.66 -3.02
CA TRP A 114 10.97 6.66 -4.07
C TRP A 114 10.10 5.50 -3.61
N CYS A 115 9.18 5.08 -4.48
CA CYS A 115 8.19 4.08 -4.15
C CYS A 115 8.21 2.88 -5.07
N VAL A 116 8.05 1.70 -4.48
CA VAL A 116 7.71 0.50 -5.24
C VAL A 116 6.21 0.47 -5.42
N ARG A 117 5.79 0.25 -6.67
CA ARG A 117 4.39 0.06 -7.03
C ARG A 117 4.10 -1.45 -7.09
N VAL A 118 3.22 -1.92 -6.22
CA VAL A 118 2.78 -3.31 -6.19
C VAL A 118 1.38 -3.41 -6.76
N GLU A 119 1.19 -4.26 -7.76
CA GLU A 119 -0.13 -4.61 -8.28
C GLU A 119 -0.55 -5.99 -7.80
N CYS A 120 -1.62 -6.04 -7.01
CA CYS A 120 -2.26 -7.28 -6.58
C CYS A 120 -3.53 -7.52 -7.40
N GLN A 121 -3.47 -8.47 -8.32
CA GLN A 121 -4.57 -8.84 -9.20
C GLN A 121 -5.44 -9.88 -8.51
N ILE A 122 -6.72 -9.54 -8.28
CA ILE A 122 -7.72 -10.44 -7.72
C ILE A 122 -8.58 -10.98 -8.87
N GLN A 123 -8.56 -12.30 -9.06
CA GLN A 123 -9.27 -12.96 -10.16
C GLN A 123 -10.79 -12.89 -9.99
N ASN A 124 -11.30 -13.10 -8.77
CA ASN A 124 -12.73 -13.03 -8.48
C ASN A 124 -13.00 -12.81 -6.98
N LEU A 125 -13.33 -11.59 -6.59
CA LEU A 125 -13.71 -11.26 -5.23
C LEU A 125 -15.22 -11.50 -5.03
N MET A 126 -15.57 -12.55 -4.30
CA MET A 126 -16.96 -12.91 -4.03
C MET A 126 -17.72 -11.84 -3.25
N VAL A 127 -19.05 -11.83 -3.34
CA VAL A 127 -19.92 -11.00 -2.50
C VAL A 127 -19.68 -11.32 -1.02
N GLN A 128 -19.47 -10.29 -0.20
CA GLN A 128 -19.02 -10.40 1.20
C GLN A 128 -17.64 -11.05 1.40
N GLY A 129 -16.95 -11.43 0.32
CA GLY A 129 -15.59 -11.93 0.35
C GLY A 129 -14.61 -10.81 0.71
N SER A 130 -13.54 -11.17 1.42
CA SER A 130 -12.48 -10.24 1.80
C SER A 130 -11.10 -10.85 1.72
N ILE A 131 -10.11 -10.01 1.41
CA ILE A 131 -8.69 -10.36 1.38
C ILE A 131 -7.94 -9.36 2.24
N ASN A 132 -7.06 -9.85 3.12
CA ASN A 132 -6.13 -9.02 3.84
C ASN A 132 -4.78 -9.01 3.12
N TYR A 133 -4.20 -7.82 2.95
CA TYR A 133 -2.84 -7.62 2.48
C TYR A 133 -1.99 -7.09 3.63
N THR A 134 -0.87 -7.74 3.88
CA THR A 134 0.10 -7.32 4.90
C THR A 134 1.38 -6.90 4.21
N ILE A 135 1.71 -5.60 4.31
CA ILE A 135 2.99 -5.05 3.89
C ILE A 135 3.86 -4.97 5.14
N SER A 136 4.94 -5.72 5.20
CA SER A 136 5.84 -5.69 6.35
C SER A 136 7.23 -5.24 5.93
N GLY A 137 8.01 -4.74 6.88
CA GLY A 137 9.38 -4.33 6.66
C GLY A 137 10.07 -4.00 7.96
N SER A 138 11.33 -3.62 7.87
CA SER A 138 12.16 -3.32 9.03
C SER A 138 12.64 -1.87 8.97
N VAL A 139 12.64 -1.21 10.12
CA VAL A 139 13.10 0.18 10.28
C VAL A 139 14.16 0.27 11.35
N THR A 140 15.06 1.24 11.20
CA THR A 140 16.12 1.55 12.16
C THR A 140 15.98 2.99 12.61
N LYS A 141 16.63 3.34 13.73
CA LYS A 141 16.66 4.73 14.20
C LYS A 141 17.22 5.67 13.13
N GLU A 142 18.24 5.23 12.40
CA GLU A 142 18.87 6.01 11.34
C GLU A 142 17.88 6.34 10.21
N SER A 143 17.11 5.34 9.75
CA SER A 143 16.15 5.55 8.66
C SER A 143 15.02 6.51 9.04
N VAL A 144 14.56 6.47 10.30
CA VAL A 144 13.50 7.36 10.80
C VAL A 144 14.01 8.77 11.07
N THR A 145 15.25 8.94 11.54
CA THR A 145 15.78 10.26 11.89
C THR A 145 15.85 11.20 10.68
N LYS A 146 16.18 10.69 9.48
CA LYS A 146 16.22 11.51 8.26
C LYS A 146 14.86 11.96 7.73
N VAL A 147 13.77 11.34 8.19
CA VAL A 147 12.41 11.73 7.83
C VAL A 147 11.89 12.87 8.73
N GLY A 148 12.43 12.99 9.95
CA GLY A 148 11.94 13.89 11.00
C GLY A 148 12.87 15.06 11.37
N THR A 149 13.93 15.34 10.60
CA THR A 149 14.76 16.55 10.72
C THR A 149 14.28 17.65 9.79
#